data_AF-A0A356UC89-F1
#
_entry.id   AF-A0A356UC89-F1
#
_cell.length_a   1.000
_cell.length_b   1.000
_cell.length_c   1.000
_cell.angle_alpha   90.00
_cell.angle_beta   90.00
_cell.angle_gamma   90.00
#
_symmetry.space_group_name_H-M   'P 1'
#
loop_
_entity.id
_entity.type
_entity.pdbx_description
1 polymer ?
#
loop_
_entity_poly.entity_id
_entity_poly.type
_entity_poly.pdbx_seq_one_letter_code
_entity_poly.pdbx_strand_id
1 'polypeptide(L)' 'NMKNIYFVPFRQDDPFNKCNSLVASMDKLLDTVVYALQGKQLQPVLLGPA' A
#
# COMPACT_ATOMS: atom_id res chain seq x y z
N ASN A 1 4.85 -8.39 14.20
CA ASN A 1 5.83 -7.39 13.71
C ASN A 1 6.94 -8.16 13.00
N MET A 2 6.88 -8.25 11.67
CA MET A 2 7.90 -8.93 10.86
C MET A 2 8.80 -7.87 10.23
N LYS A 3 10.11 -8.02 10.39
CA LYS A 3 11.08 -7.07 9.82
C LYS A 3 11.20 -7.28 8.31
N ASN A 4 11.57 -6.21 7.59
CA ASN A 4 11.87 -6.22 6.15
C ASN A 4 10.70 -6.62 5.23
N ILE A 5 9.46 -6.40 5.70
CA ILE A 5 8.25 -6.49 4.86
C ILE A 5 7.72 -5.08 4.66
N TYR A 6 7.44 -4.74 3.40
CA TYR A 6 6.95 -3.43 2.98
C TYR A 6 5.67 -3.60 2.15
N PHE A 7 4.76 -2.65 2.25
CA PHE A 7 3.49 -2.64 1.53
C PHE A 7 3.50 -1.55 0.47
N VAL A 8 3.03 -1.88 -0.72
CA VAL A 8 2.62 -0.85 -1.68
C VAL A 8 1.39 -0.15 -1.08
N PRO A 9 1.33 1.19 -1.07
CA PRO A 9 0.18 1.89 -0.54
C PRO A 9 -1.14 1.39 -1.13
N PHE A 10 -2.17 1.26 -0.30
CA PHE A 10 -3.42 0.59 -0.66
C PHE A 10 -4.64 1.31 -0.08
N ARG A 11 -5.82 0.96 -0.59
CA ARG A 11 -7.15 1.44 -0.14
C ARG A 11 -8.24 0.42 -0.43
N GLN A 12 -9.45 0.66 0.07
CA GLN A 12 -10.63 -0.06 -0.38
C GLN A 12 -10.94 0.32 -1.84
N ASP A 13 -11.22 -0.68 -2.69
CA ASP A 13 -11.64 -0.46 -4.07
C ASP A 13 -13.15 -0.22 -4.18
N ASP A 14 -13.95 -0.97 -3.42
CA ASP A 14 -15.41 -0.85 -3.40
C ASP A 14 -15.94 -1.04 -1.97
N PRO A 15 -16.05 0.04 -1.17
CA PRO A 15 -16.44 -0.05 0.23
C PRO A 15 -17.84 -0.63 0.46
N PHE A 16 -18.74 -0.49 -0.52
CA PHE A 16 -20.15 -0.88 -0.38
C PHE A 16 -20.37 -2.34 -0.74
N ASN A 17 -19.85 -2.80 -1.89
CA ASN A 17 -20.07 -4.18 -2.33
C ASN A 17 -18.96 -5.13 -1.86
N LYS A 18 -17.78 -4.61 -1.51
CA LYS A 18 -16.61 -5.39 -1.10
C LYS A 18 -15.97 -4.80 0.16
N CYS A 19 -16.76 -4.70 1.23
CA CYS A 19 -16.35 -4.05 2.48
C CYS A 19 -15.00 -4.51 3.05
N ASN A 20 -14.58 -5.75 2.81
CA ASN A 20 -13.30 -6.31 3.28
C ASN A 20 -12.17 -6.26 2.24
N SER A 21 -12.42 -5.77 1.03
CA SER A 21 -11.44 -5.74 -0.05
C SER A 21 -10.49 -4.55 0.11
N LEU A 22 -9.20 -4.81 -0.07
CA LEU A 22 -8.14 -3.82 -0.09
C LEU A 22 -7.26 -4.09 -1.30
N VAL A 23 -7.02 -3.04 -2.10
CA VAL A 23 -6.25 -3.12 -3.33
C VAL A 23 -5.09 -2.15 -3.28
N ALA A 24 -3.91 -2.64 -3.65
CA ALA A 24 -2.71 -1.83 -3.78
C ALA A 24 -2.77 -0.89 -4.99
N SER A 25 -2.25 0.32 -4.80
CA SER A 25 -2.09 1.32 -5.86
C SER A 25 -0.85 0.96 -6.70
N MET A 26 -1.04 0.20 -7.78
CA MET A 26 0.06 -0.38 -8.56
C MET A 26 0.96 0.66 -9.25
N ASP A 27 0.47 1.90 -9.42
CA ASP A 27 1.28 3.05 -9.83
C ASP A 27 2.42 3.36 -8.84
N LYS A 28 2.28 2.98 -7.56
CA LYS A 28 3.27 3.24 -6.50
C LYS A 28 4.23 2.08 -6.27
N LEU A 29 4.14 1.02 -7.07
CA LEU A 29 4.96 -0.18 -6.89
C LEU A 29 6.45 0.14 -6.98
N LEU A 30 6.85 0.91 -8.00
CA LEU A 30 8.25 1.25 -8.22
C LEU A 30 8.81 2.07 -7.05
N ASP A 31 8.10 3.13 -6.64
CA ASP A 31 8.49 3.97 -5.50
C ASP A 31 8.59 3.16 -4.21
N THR A 32 7.66 2.22 -4.00
CA THR A 32 7.68 1.33 -2.84
C THR A 32 8.94 0.48 -2.82
N VAL A 33 9.35 -0.08 -3.96
CA VAL A 33 10.59 -0.86 -4.08
C VAL A 33 11.81 0.01 -3.80
N VAL A 34 11.87 1.23 -4.34
CA VAL A 34 12.98 2.17 -4.08
C VAL A 34 13.11 2.48 -2.58
N TYR A 35 12.00 2.71 -1.88
CA TYR A 35 12.00 2.93 -0.43
C TYR A 35 12.38 1.68 0.36
N ALA A 36 11.88 0.51 -0.05
CA ALA A 36 12.19 -0.77 0.58
C ALA A 36 13.68 -1.09 0.51
N LEU A 37 14.36 -0.79 -0.60
CA LEU A 37 15.82 -0.91 -0.74
C LEU A 37 16.59 -0.04 0.24
N GLN A 38 15.99 1.07 0.71
CA GLN A 38 16.56 1.94 1.75
C GLN A 38 16.14 1.52 3.16
N GLY A 39 15.45 0.39 3.31
CA GLY A 39 14.93 -0.08 4.59
C GLY A 39 13.68 0.68 5.07
N LYS A 40 13.02 1.47 4.21
CA LYS A 40 11.91 2.37 4.57
C LYS A 40 10.59 1.93 3.95
N GLN A 41 9.51 2.19 4.67
CA GLN A 41 8.14 2.06 4.15
C GLN A 41 7.72 3.36 3.46
N LEU A 42 7.24 3.28 2.23
CA LEU A 42 6.63 4.42 1.52
C LEU A 42 5.38 4.89 2.28
N GLN A 43 5.22 6.21 2.46
CA GLN A 43 4.10 6.83 3.16
C GLN A 43 3.37 7.84 2.25
N PRO A 44 2.05 8.03 2.41
CA PRO A 44 1.16 7.26 3.30
C PRO A 44 0.95 5.82 2.79
N VAL A 45 0.88 4.85 3.71
CA VAL A 45 0.57 3.44 3.36
C VAL A 45 -0.92 3.24 3.13
N LEU A 46 -1.75 3.73 4.04
CA LEU A 46 -3.20 3.70 3.88
C LEU A 46 -3.62 4.97 3.14
N LEU A 47 -4.12 4.79 1.93
CA LEU A 47 -4.64 5.89 1.14
C LEU A 47 -6.09 6.20 1.58
N GLY A 48 -6.55 7.43 1.39
CA GLY A 48 -7.92 7.84 1.72
C GLY A 48 -8.99 7.16 0.84
N PRO A 49 -10.25 7.59 0.83
CA PRO A 49 -11.21 7.14 -0.18
C PRO A 49 -10.68 7.40 -1.60
N ALA A 50 -11.13 6.59 -2.57
CA ALA A 50 -10.94 6.90 -3.97
C ALA A 50 -11.86 8.06 -4.39
#